data_AF-A0A9D5FPT5-F1
#
_entry.id   AF-A0A9D5FPT5-F1
#
_cell.length_a   1.000
_cell.length_b   1.000
_cell.length_c   1.000
_cell.angle_alpha   90.00
_cell.angle_beta   90.00
_cell.angle_gamma   90.00
#
_symmetry.space_group_name_H-M   'P 1'
#
loop_
_entity.id
_entity.type
_entity.pdbx_description
1 polymer ?
#
loop_
_entity_poly.entity_id
_entity_poly.type
_entity_poly.pdbx_seq_one_letter_code
_entity_poly.pdbx_strand_id
1 'polypeptide(L)' 'MKSRYSFSLADAFSAALAKKHRADLVTGDSEFKTVEGEVKVSWLPKN' A
#
# COMPACT_ATOMS: atom_id res chain seq x y z
N MET A 1 -16.62 4.71 11.24
CA MET A 1 -17.06 3.41 10.68
C MET A 1 -15.85 2.77 10.03
N LYS A 2 -15.08 1.94 10.77
CA LYS A 2 -13.90 1.24 10.22
C LYS A 2 -14.42 0.10 9.34
N SER A 3 -14.15 0.21 8.04
CA SER A 3 -14.62 -0.72 7.01
C SER A 3 -14.25 -2.16 7.34
N ARG A 4 -15.13 -3.09 6.99
CA ARG A 4 -15.04 -4.54 7.27
C ARG A 4 -13.96 -5.29 6.45
N TYR A 5 -12.95 -4.56 5.99
CA TYR A 5 -11.84 -5.09 5.21
C TYR A 5 -10.57 -4.50 5.79
N SER A 6 -9.61 -5.36 6.15
CA SER A 6 -8.29 -5.00 6.69
C SER A 6 -7.36 -4.41 5.61
N PHE A 7 -7.95 -3.80 4.57
CA PHE A 7 -7.29 -3.14 3.46
C PHE A 7 -8.34 -2.23 2.83
N SER A 8 -8.18 -0.91 2.93
CA SER A 8 -9.17 0.02 2.42
C SER A 8 -9.21 -0.03 0.89
N LEU A 9 -10.34 0.38 0.31
CA LEU A 9 -10.42 0.58 -1.14
C LEU A 9 -9.40 1.64 -1.61
N ALA A 10 -9.09 2.62 -0.78
CA ALA A 10 -8.06 3.62 -1.06
C ALA A 10 -6.65 2.98 -1.12
N ASP A 11 -6.36 2.01 -0.25
CA ASP A 11 -5.09 1.31 -0.22
C ASP A 11 -4.94 0.38 -1.43
N ALA A 12 -6.02 -0.34 -1.76
CA ALA A 12 -6.12 -1.14 -2.99
C ALA A 12 -5.91 -0.30 -4.24
N PHE A 13 -6.49 0.90 -4.30
CA PHE A 13 -6.31 1.80 -5.44
C PHE A 13 -4.87 2.32 -5.54
N SER A 14 -4.27 2.69 -4.41
CA SER A 14 -2.87 3.15 -4.34
C SER A 14 -1.90 2.05 -4.78
N ALA A 15 -2.10 0.83 -4.30
CA ALA A 15 -1.30 -0.34 -4.70
C ALA A 15 -1.50 -0.67 -6.19
N ALA A 16 -2.73 -0.68 -6.69
CA ALA A 16 -3.01 -0.95 -8.10
C ALA A 16 -2.39 0.10 -9.04
N LEU A 17 -2.42 1.38 -8.66
CA LEU A 17 -1.75 2.46 -9.40
C LEU A 17 -0.22 2.27 -9.40
N ALA A 18 0.37 2.01 -8.24
CA ALA A 18 1.81 1.74 -8.15
C ALA A 18 2.22 0.55 -9.02
N LYS A 19 1.44 -0.54 -9.01
CA LYS A 19 1.63 -1.71 -9.89
C LYS A 19 1.55 -1.32 -11.36
N LYS A 20 0.49 -0.61 -11.75
CA LYS A 20 0.21 -0.24 -13.14
C LYS A 20 1.29 0.68 -13.72
N HIS A 21 1.77 1.62 -12.92
CA HIS A 21 2.77 2.60 -13.34
C HIS A 21 4.21 2.15 -13.05
N ARG A 22 4.41 0.97 -12.47
CA ARG A 22 5.72 0.49 -11.97
C ARG A 22 6.40 1.52 -11.07
N ALA A 23 5.60 2.23 -10.28
CA ALA A 23 6.05 3.26 -9.36
C ALA A 23 6.29 2.66 -7.97
N ASP A 24 7.18 3.29 -7.20
CA ASP A 24 7.41 2.93 -5.81
C ASP A 24 6.29 3.48 -4.94
N LEU A 25 5.61 2.59 -4.21
CA LEU A 25 4.53 2.94 -3.29
C LEU A 25 5.14 3.33 -1.94
N VAL A 26 5.17 4.63 -1.65
CA VAL A 26 5.73 5.13 -0.38
C VAL A 26 4.65 5.18 0.69
N THR A 27 4.82 4.45 1.79
CA THR A 27 3.84 4.42 2.90
C THR A 27 4.51 4.12 4.24
N GLY A 28 3.87 4.57 5.33
CA GLY A 28 4.21 4.16 6.71
C GLY A 28 3.25 3.10 7.27
N ASP A 29 2.28 2.66 6.46
CA ASP A 29 1.19 1.82 6.91
C ASP A 29 1.46 0.33 6.69
N SER A 30 1.53 -0.42 7.79
CA SER A 30 1.81 -1.85 7.80
C SER A 30 0.79 -2.71 7.02
N GLU A 31 -0.39 -2.20 6.69
CA GLU A 31 -1.38 -2.94 5.88
C GLU A 31 -0.82 -3.29 4.49
N PHE A 32 0.09 -2.46 3.94
CA PHE A 32 0.73 -2.69 2.63
C PHE A 32 1.76 -3.83 2.61
N LYS A 33 2.13 -4.39 3.76
CA LYS A 33 2.99 -5.59 3.83
C LYS A 33 2.37 -6.78 3.09
N THR A 34 1.05 -6.83 3.01
CA THR A 34 0.31 -7.89 2.30
C THR A 34 0.53 -7.84 0.79
N VAL A 35 0.87 -6.67 0.24
CA VAL A 35 1.07 -6.44 -1.20
C VAL A 35 2.53 -6.17 -1.60
N GLU A 36 3.47 -6.19 -0.66
CA GLU A 36 4.92 -6.02 -0.91
C GLU A 36 5.50 -7.01 -1.94
N GLY A 37 4.89 -8.20 -2.06
CA GLY A 37 5.28 -9.18 -3.08
C GLY A 37 4.81 -8.85 -4.50
N GLU A 38 3.80 -7.98 -4.63
CA GLU A 38 3.18 -7.61 -5.91
C GLU A 38 3.56 -6.20 -6.37
N VAL A 39 3.85 -5.30 -5.43
CA VAL A 39 4.23 -3.91 -5.68
C VAL A 39 5.44 -3.53 -4.85
N LYS A 40 6.28 -2.66 -5.41
CA LYS A 40 7.49 -2.21 -4.72
C LYS A 40 7.10 -1.13 -3.72
N VAL A 41 7.25 -1.43 -2.42
CA VAL A 41 6.87 -0.53 -1.32
C VAL A 41 8.11 0.10 -0.70
N SER A 42 8.09 1.42 -0.53
CA SER A 42 9.12 2.19 0.18
C SER A 42 8.58 2.63 1.54
N TRP A 43 9.16 2.10 2.61
CA TRP A 43 8.72 2.39 3.97
C TRP A 43 9.24 3.73 4.47
N LEU A 44 8.35 4.58 4.99
CA LEU A 44 8.76 5.83 5.62
C LEU A 44 9.48 5.55 6.95
N PRO A 45 10.63 6.18 7.21
CA PRO A 45 11.32 6.06 8.49
C PRO A 45 10.49 6.70 9.60
N LYS A 46 10.35 6.01 10.74
CA LYS A 46 9.83 6.61 11.97
C LYS A 46 11.00 7.33 12.67
N ASN A 47 11.07 8.64 12.51
CA ASN A 47 11.80 9.52 13.42
C ASN A 47 10.87 9.98 14.54
#